data_AF-A0AAF0WAV9-F1
#
_entry.id   AF-A0AAF0WAV9-F1
#
_cell.length_a   1.000
_cell.length_b   1.000
_cell.length_c   1.000
_cell.angle_alpha   90.00
_cell.angle_beta   90.00
_cell.angle_gamma   90.00
#
_symmetry.space_group_name_H-M   'P 1'
#
loop_
_entity.id
_entity.type
_entity.pdbx_description
1 polymer ?
#
loop_
_entity_poly.entity_id
_entity_poly.type
_entity_poly.pdbx_seq_one_letter_code
_entity_poly.pdbx_strand_id
1 'polypeptide(L)'
;MTNGQLRSEFSSMNQEVKSQTKKIEEKETSSYWTPDGRTGIYVPRGHESVMDNVPVGAASLKQTYWLRNVQGVDKPDSCYDFHI
;
A
#
# COMPACT_ATOMS: atom_id res chain seq x y z
N MET A 1 -42.69 -11.85 20.67
CA MET A 1 -41.66 -10.79 20.62
C MET A 1 -42.38 -9.45 20.66
N THR A 2 -41.96 -8.51 21.50
CA THR A 2 -42.61 -7.19 21.64
C THR A 2 -41.90 -6.15 20.78
N ASN A 3 -42.58 -5.04 20.44
CA ASN A 3 -41.99 -3.95 19.66
C ASN A 3 -40.72 -3.35 20.33
N GLY A 4 -40.61 -3.44 21.66
CA GLY A 4 -39.40 -3.04 22.38
C GLY A 4 -38.19 -3.93 22.07
N GLN A 5 -38.41 -5.24 21.94
CA GLN A 5 -37.35 -6.21 21.70
C GLN A 5 -36.81 -6.15 20.26
N LEU A 6 -37.69 -5.93 19.28
CA LEU A 6 -37.26 -5.71 17.89
C LEU A 6 -36.38 -4.47 17.77
N ARG A 7 -36.73 -3.35 18.42
CA ARG A 7 -35.92 -2.12 18.37
C ARG A 7 -34.53 -2.29 18.98
N SER A 8 -34.39 -3.05 20.05
CA SER A 8 -33.07 -3.34 20.64
C SER A 8 -32.23 -4.22 19.73
N GLU A 9 -32.82 -5.24 19.09
CA GLU A 9 -32.11 -6.11 18.14
C GLU A 9 -31.62 -5.32 16.92
N PHE A 10 -32.48 -4.50 16.31
CA PHE A 10 -32.10 -3.63 15.19
C PHE A 10 -31.01 -2.61 15.56
N SER A 11 -31.03 -2.07 16.78
CA SER A 11 -29.99 -1.15 17.25
C SER A 11 -28.64 -1.85 17.42
N SER A 12 -28.65 -3.07 17.99
CA SER A 12 -27.45 -3.88 18.18
C SER A 12 -26.83 -4.28 16.84
N MET A 13 -27.66 -4.72 15.89
CA MET A 13 -27.21 -5.04 14.52
C MET A 13 -26.59 -3.83 13.83
N ASN A 14 -27.20 -2.64 13.95
CA ASN A 14 -26.65 -1.42 13.35
C ASN A 14 -25.31 -1.00 13.99
N GLN A 15 -25.13 -1.22 15.30
CA GLN A 15 -23.85 -0.97 15.97
C GLN A 15 -22.77 -1.95 15.51
N GLU A 16 -23.12 -3.23 15.35
CA GLU A 16 -22.21 -4.26 14.86
C GLU A 16 -21.77 -3.97 13.42
N VAL A 17 -22.71 -3.64 12.53
CA VAL A 17 -22.43 -3.24 11.14
C VAL A 17 -21.50 -2.02 11.10
N LYS A 18 -21.75 -0.99 11.93
CA LYS A 18 -20.88 0.19 12.03
C LYS A 18 -19.47 -0.15 12.52
N SER A 19 -19.35 -1.07 13.48
CA SER A 19 -18.04 -1.50 13.99
C SER A 19 -17.25 -2.30 12.95
N GLN A 20 -17.95 -3.09 12.13
CA GLN A 20 -17.35 -3.89 11.05
C GLN A 20 -16.92 -3.00 9.87
N THR A 21 -17.73 -2.03 9.45
CA THR A 21 -17.34 -1.07 8.40
C THR A 21 -16.15 -0.22 8.82
N LYS A 22 -16.12 0.26 10.07
CA LYS A 22 -14.97 1.01 10.60
C LYS A 22 -13.66 0.20 10.61
N LYS A 23 -13.73 -1.09 10.94
CA LYS A 23 -12.58 -2.01 10.87
C LYS A 23 -12.09 -2.26 9.44
N ILE A 24 -12.98 -2.28 8.46
CA ILE A 24 -12.64 -2.47 7.04
C ILE A 24 -11.96 -1.22 6.49
N GLU A 25 -12.47 -0.02 6.82
CA GLU A 25 -11.84 1.25 6.47
C GLU A 25 -10.44 1.39 7.09
N GLU A 26 -10.28 1.09 8.38
CA GLU A 26 -8.96 1.16 9.04
C GLU A 26 -7.95 0.16 8.44
N LYS A 27 -8.39 -1.04 8.00
CA LYS A 27 -7.50 -2.02 7.35
C LYS A 27 -7.07 -1.59 5.95
N GLU A 28 -7.97 -0.97 5.17
CA GLU A 28 -7.71 -0.38 3.86
C GLU A 28 -6.80 0.86 3.92
N THR A 29 -6.71 1.54 5.07
CA THR A 29 -5.77 2.67 5.26
C THR A 29 -4.32 2.24 5.55
N SER A 30 -4.06 0.95 5.81
CA SER A 30 -2.75 0.51 6.31
C SER A 30 -1.61 0.56 5.29
N SER A 31 -1.90 0.71 3.99
CA SER A 31 -0.88 1.00 2.99
C SER A 31 -1.34 2.11 2.06
N TYR A 32 -0.87 3.32 2.36
CA TYR A 32 -1.04 4.51 1.53
C TYR A 32 -0.44 4.32 0.11
N TRP A 33 0.46 3.35 -0.04
CA TRP A 33 1.18 3.01 -1.27
C TRP A 33 0.76 1.65 -1.80
N THR A 34 0.49 1.57 -3.11
CA THR A 34 0.16 0.32 -3.82
C THR A 34 1.21 0.06 -4.90
N PRO A 35 1.72 -1.17 -5.05
CA PRO A 35 2.64 -1.49 -6.14
C PRO A 35 1.90 -1.53 -7.49
N ASP A 36 2.47 -0.89 -8.51
CA ASP A 36 2.04 -1.07 -9.89
C ASP A 36 2.62 -2.37 -10.47
N GLY A 37 1.75 -3.29 -10.86
CA GLY A 37 2.15 -4.63 -11.33
C GLY A 37 2.90 -4.63 -12.67
N ARG A 38 2.82 -3.55 -13.46
CA ARG A 38 3.49 -3.45 -14.76
C ARG A 38 4.94 -2.98 -14.64
N THR A 39 5.20 -2.10 -13.69
CA THR A 39 6.48 -1.38 -13.60
C THR A 39 7.28 -1.76 -12.36
N GLY A 40 6.62 -2.24 -11.29
CA GLY A 40 7.22 -2.45 -9.98
C GLY A 40 7.39 -1.19 -9.14
N ILE A 41 6.86 -0.04 -9.60
CA ILE A 41 6.90 1.24 -8.88
C ILE A 41 5.72 1.31 -7.90
N TYR A 42 5.95 1.81 -6.69
CA TYR A 42 4.89 2.06 -5.73
C TYR A 42 4.29 3.46 -5.95
N VAL A 43 2.96 3.54 -5.99
CA VAL A 43 2.21 4.79 -6.22
C VAL A 43 1.25 5.03 -5.05
N PRO A 44 1.07 6.27 -4.57
CA PRO A 44 0.07 6.54 -3.55
C PRO A 44 -1.32 6.31 -4.13
N ARG A 45 -2.22 5.81 -3.29
CA ARG A 45 -3.60 5.54 -3.70
C ARG A 45 -4.27 6.80 -4.26
N GLY A 46 -5.00 6.67 -5.36
CA GLY A 46 -5.67 7.78 -6.05
C GLY A 46 -4.77 8.56 -7.02
N HIS A 47 -3.52 8.15 -7.22
CA HIS A 47 -2.57 8.77 -8.16
C HIS A 47 -2.11 7.78 -9.24
N GLU A 48 -2.90 6.75 -9.53
CA GLU A 48 -2.56 5.67 -10.46
C GLU A 48 -2.31 6.17 -11.88
N SER A 49 -2.95 7.28 -12.28
CA SER A 49 -2.78 7.89 -13.61
C SER A 49 -1.35 8.40 -13.89
N VAL A 50 -0.54 8.63 -12.86
CA VAL A 50 0.89 8.96 -13.02
C VAL A 50 1.64 7.82 -13.72
N MET A 51 1.13 6.59 -13.61
CA MET A 51 1.75 5.39 -14.19
C MET A 51 1.44 5.19 -15.68
N ASP A 52 0.51 5.94 -16.28
CA ASP A 52 0.03 5.70 -17.65
C ASP A 52 1.13 5.83 -18.71
N ASN A 53 2.03 6.80 -18.52
CA ASN A 53 3.14 7.07 -19.43
C ASN A 53 4.44 6.38 -19.02
N VAL A 54 4.41 5.54 -17.99
CA VAL A 54 5.59 4.81 -17.52
C VAL A 54 5.74 3.51 -18.33
N PRO A 55 6.90 3.27 -18.96
CA PRO A 55 7.15 2.02 -19.69
C PRO A 55 7.04 0.79 -18.79
N VAL A 56 6.56 -0.32 -19.36
CA VAL A 56 6.55 -1.61 -18.67
C VAL A 56 7.98 -1.97 -18.24
N GLY A 57 8.12 -2.40 -16.99
CA GLY A 57 9.42 -2.74 -16.41
C GLY A 57 10.35 -1.56 -16.15
N ALA A 58 9.84 -0.32 -16.02
CA ALA A 58 10.66 0.85 -15.71
C ALA A 58 11.53 0.69 -14.44
N ALA A 59 11.07 -0.07 -13.44
CA ALA A 59 11.86 -0.39 -12.25
C ALA A 59 12.42 -1.83 -12.25
N SER A 60 12.44 -2.52 -13.40
CA SER A 60 12.98 -3.89 -13.54
C SER A 60 14.51 -3.93 -13.70
N LEU A 61 15.22 -3.11 -12.92
CA LEU A 61 16.68 -3.06 -12.94
C LEU A 61 17.25 -4.28 -12.19
N LYS A 62 18.37 -4.83 -12.69
CA LYS A 62 19.06 -5.97 -12.04
C LYS A 62 19.59 -5.65 -10.64
N GLN A 63 19.72 -4.37 -10.33
CA GLN A 63 20.22 -3.86 -9.06
C GLN A 63 19.41 -2.65 -8.62
N THR A 64 19.32 -2.44 -7.31
CA THR A 64 18.63 -1.29 -6.74
C THR A 64 19.54 -0.08 -6.81
N TYR A 65 19.05 0.99 -7.42
CA TYR A 65 19.74 2.28 -7.44
C TYR A 65 19.05 3.25 -6.48
N TRP A 66 19.82 3.87 -5.60
CA TRP A 66 19.33 4.86 -4.65
C TRP A 66 19.85 6.23 -5.06
N LEU A 67 18.96 7.11 -5.54
CA LEU A 67 19.31 8.51 -5.74
C LEU A 67 19.43 9.18 -4.37
N ARG A 68 20.64 9.61 -4.01
CA ARG A 68 20.91 10.30 -2.75
C ARG A 68 21.47 11.69 -3.03
N ASN A 69 21.14 12.64 -2.17
CA ASN A 69 21.70 14.00 -2.25
C ASN A 69 23.15 14.10 -1.71
N VAL A 70 23.84 12.97 -1.59
CA VAL A 70 25.23 12.89 -1.12
C VAL A 70 26.10 12.39 -2.27
N GLN A 71 27.15 13.14 -2.58
CA GLN A 71 28.10 12.81 -3.66
C GLN A 71 28.87 11.53 -3.30
N GLY A 72 29.09 10.66 -4.29
CA GLY A 72 29.96 9.48 -4.16
C GLY A 72 29.27 8.16 -3.82
N VAL A 73 27.93 8.11 -3.81
CA VAL A 73 27.16 6.89 -3.55
C VAL A 73 26.37 6.38 -4.76
N ASP A 74 26.76 6.86 -5.95
CA ASP A 74 26.28 6.40 -7.27
C ASP A 74 26.77 5.00 -7.62
N LYS A 75 27.85 4.57 -6.97
CA LYS A 75 28.34 3.20 -7.09
C LYS A 75 27.43 2.33 -6.24
N PRO A 76 26.74 1.34 -6.83
CA PRO A 76 26.04 0.35 -6.02
C PRO A 76 27.07 -0.29 -5.09
N ASP A 77 26.73 -0.41 -3.80
CA ASP A 77 27.53 -1.22 -2.88
C ASP A 77 27.59 -2.63 -3.49
N SER A 78 28.77 -3.03 -3.96
CA SER A 78 28.95 -4.38 -4.48
C SER A 78 28.71 -5.33 -3.32
N CYS A 79 27.58 -6.04 -3.31
CA CYS A 79 27.19 -6.93 -2.23
C CYS A 79 28.03 -8.22 -2.13
N TYR A 80 29.24 -8.24 -2.71
CA TYR A 80 30.16 -9.36 -2.60
C TYR A 80 31.54 -8.85 -2.21
N ASP A 81 31.69 -8.58 -0.92
CA ASP A 81 32.99 -8.63 -0.27
C ASP A 81 33.00 -9.79 0.73
N PHE A 82 32.83 -11.00 0.22
CA PHE A 82 33.26 -12.21 0.94
C PHE A 82 34.76 -12.38 0.71
N HIS A 83 35.57 -11.58 1.39
CA HIS A 83 36.96 -11.95 1.64
C HIS A 83 36.95 -12.97 2.78
N ILE A 84 37.07 -14.25 2.42
CA ILE A 84 37.51 -15.34 3.30
C ILE A 84 39.03 -15.26 3.43
#